data_AF-A0AAE7BTM1-F1
#
_entry.id   AF-A0AAE7BTM1-F1
#
_cell.length_a   1.000
_cell.length_b   1.000
_cell.length_c   1.000
_cell.angle_alpha   90.00
_cell.angle_beta   90.00
_cell.angle_gamma   90.00
#
_symmetry.space_group_name_H-M   'P 1'
#
loop_
_entity.id
_entity.type
_entity.pdbx_description
1 polymer ?
#
loop_
_entity_poly.entity_id
_entity_poly.type
_entity_poly.pdbx_seq_one_letter_code
_entity_poly.pdbx_strand_id
1 'polypeptide(L)'
;MMEGNEAVLYSSLGELIKNKRQQANLSLSELGRLSGVSKGVLSKIESCETKRPELRTIKAITTVLVLPYEEIIANYIEIQQRVEILYELLLEMIELSNITLISKVAQKILENPQEDTYTALERLYDLCNSITSDEIKLILYSAIIKYARVHGIPNYIAKPSLQRYLIERQDFKNLEESFKIGEEIIHYADFLSEEEKITFYFRMGLHAFAIKKYQQCIELTKMGLLRDHTINELKVRAYLAMINALLLSGKYEEVEKHLSTYKTFTFHFVHESAALTGAIVKAKKKDYEAAIPLLLDCLQNTSEDSRIHAVNELIELYLQMENFDAIAELVAGEDNFLKVESKTPYKYYSIGLYYQNKANYQILIKSYQEGLDSYLTSMEIYGKINAYQEINDCMKSILSFYFSMEKSIDLQMVQKLQDVYNRIIKNKEIN
;
A
#
# COMPACT_ATOMS: atom_id res chain seq x y z
N MET A 1 0.82 -44.63 11.23
CA MET A 1 0.11 -43.91 12.30
C MET A 1 0.83 -42.58 12.47
N MET A 2 0.24 -41.51 11.92
CA MET A 2 0.75 -40.15 12.08
C MET A 2 0.24 -39.67 13.44
N GLU A 3 1.16 -39.44 14.38
CA GLU A 3 0.83 -38.73 15.61
C GLU A 3 0.56 -37.26 15.26
N GLY A 4 -0.67 -36.85 15.53
CA GLY A 4 -1.10 -35.47 15.41
C GLY A 4 -0.32 -34.60 16.37
N ASN A 5 0.18 -33.49 15.83
CA ASN A 5 0.82 -32.42 16.57
C ASN A 5 -0.27 -31.67 17.36
N GLU A 6 -0.73 -32.24 18.47
CA GLU A 6 -1.60 -31.52 19.41
C GLU A 6 -0.75 -30.47 20.12
N ALA A 7 -1.06 -29.20 19.88
CA ALA A 7 -0.51 -28.10 20.66
C ALA A 7 -0.98 -28.23 22.11
N VAL A 8 -0.17 -28.84 22.97
CA VAL A 8 -0.41 -28.88 24.41
C VAL A 8 -0.28 -27.45 24.93
N LEU A 9 -1.41 -26.85 25.31
CA LEU A 9 -1.47 -25.57 26.01
C LEU A 9 -0.93 -25.76 27.44
N TYR A 10 0.35 -25.43 27.64
CA TYR A 10 0.94 -25.38 28.98
C TYR A 10 0.41 -24.14 29.73
N SER A 11 0.06 -24.29 31.01
CA SER A 11 -0.51 -23.19 31.79
C SER A 11 0.53 -22.17 32.27
N SER A 12 1.82 -22.52 32.24
CA SER A 12 2.93 -21.64 32.62
C SER A 12 4.29 -22.12 32.10
N LEU A 13 5.29 -21.21 32.07
CA LEU A 13 6.68 -21.53 31.74
C LEU A 13 7.26 -22.64 32.64
N GLY A 14 6.94 -22.63 33.94
CA GLY A 14 7.40 -23.64 34.88
C GLY A 14 6.86 -25.03 34.56
N GLU A 15 5.58 -25.11 34.20
CA GLU A 15 4.94 -26.36 33.80
C GLU A 15 5.47 -26.88 32.45
N LEU A 16 5.70 -25.98 31.50
CA LEU A 16 6.37 -26.32 30.24
C LEU A 16 7.74 -26.98 30.49
N ILE A 17 8.58 -26.33 31.30
CA ILE A 17 9.92 -26.84 31.64
C ILE A 17 9.82 -28.20 32.34
N LYS A 18 8.91 -28.33 33.32
CA LYS A 18 8.68 -29.57 34.06
C LYS A 18 8.27 -30.72 33.15
N ASN A 19 7.29 -30.48 32.27
CA ASN A 19 6.77 -31.48 31.37
C ASN A 19 7.83 -31.91 30.35
N LYS A 20 8.57 -30.97 29.77
CA LYS A 20 9.65 -31.27 28.83
C LYS A 20 10.80 -32.01 29.48
N ARG A 21 11.17 -31.65 30.72
CA ARG A 21 12.15 -32.40 31.51
C ARG A 21 11.70 -33.85 31.75
N GLN A 22 10.43 -34.05 32.12
CA GLN A 22 9.87 -35.38 32.35
C GLN A 22 9.80 -36.22 31.06
N GLN A 23 9.41 -35.61 29.94
CA GLN A 23 9.43 -36.25 28.61
C GLN A 23 10.85 -36.66 28.20
N ALA A 24 11.86 -35.87 28.55
CA ALA A 24 13.26 -36.20 28.35
C ALA A 24 13.83 -37.21 29.38
N ASN A 25 12.99 -37.75 30.28
CA ASN A 25 13.39 -38.66 31.36
C ASN A 25 14.51 -38.13 32.27
N LEU A 26 14.60 -36.82 32.45
CA LEU A 26 15.63 -36.19 33.29
C LEU A 26 15.12 -35.94 34.70
N SER A 27 15.91 -36.28 35.72
CA SER A 27 15.70 -35.77 37.07
C SER A 27 16.10 -34.30 37.19
N LEU A 28 15.61 -33.61 38.22
CA LEU A 28 16.03 -32.22 38.52
C LEU A 28 17.56 -32.12 38.73
N SER A 29 18.18 -33.14 39.31
CA SER A 29 19.64 -33.16 39.53
C SER A 29 20.40 -33.28 38.21
N GLU A 30 19.93 -34.11 37.28
CA GLU A 30 20.56 -34.29 35.97
C GLU A 30 20.41 -33.06 35.09
N LEU A 31 19.20 -32.49 35.02
CA LEU A 31 18.99 -31.23 34.31
C LEU A 31 19.86 -30.12 34.90
N GLY A 32 20.01 -30.07 36.23
CA GLY A 32 20.87 -29.09 36.88
C GLY A 32 22.34 -29.23 36.53
N ARG A 33 22.85 -30.47 36.45
CA ARG A 33 24.22 -30.75 36.00
C ARG A 33 24.44 -30.35 34.54
N LEU A 34 23.46 -30.60 33.67
CA LEU A 34 23.57 -30.32 32.24
C LEU A 34 23.41 -28.82 31.91
N SER A 35 22.50 -28.13 32.60
CA SER A 35 22.22 -26.70 32.36
C SER A 35 23.12 -25.75 33.16
N GLY A 36 23.84 -26.26 34.16
CA GLY A 36 24.61 -25.45 35.11
C GLY A 36 23.73 -24.71 36.15
N VAL A 37 22.43 -25.01 36.20
CA VAL A 37 21.47 -24.39 37.14
C VAL A 37 21.27 -25.30 38.35
N SER A 38 21.30 -24.73 39.57
CA SER A 38 21.16 -25.56 40.77
C SER A 38 19.78 -26.25 40.85
N LYS A 39 19.74 -27.47 41.41
CA LYS A 39 18.51 -28.26 41.64
C LYS A 39 17.42 -27.45 42.35
N GLY A 40 17.81 -26.65 43.34
CA GLY A 40 16.87 -25.81 44.10
C GLY A 40 16.23 -24.72 43.25
N VAL A 41 17.01 -24.08 42.35
CA VAL A 41 16.49 -23.08 41.41
C VAL A 41 15.55 -23.73 40.39
N LEU A 42 15.92 -24.88 39.83
CA LEU A 42 15.05 -25.64 38.91
C LEU A 42 13.71 -25.98 39.56
N SER A 43 13.74 -26.51 40.79
CA SER A 43 12.52 -26.85 41.52
C SER A 43 11.60 -25.63 41.70
N LYS A 44 12.17 -24.46 42.04
CA LYS A 44 11.40 -23.23 42.23
C LYS A 44 10.88 -22.63 40.93
N ILE A 45 11.57 -22.85 39.80
CA ILE A 45 11.09 -22.44 38.48
C ILE A 45 9.93 -23.34 38.05
N GLU A 46 10.08 -24.66 38.18
CA GLU A 46 9.03 -25.62 37.83
C GLU A 46 7.78 -25.52 38.70
N SER A 47 7.89 -25.07 39.95
CA SER A 47 6.76 -24.81 40.85
C SER A 47 6.19 -23.39 40.77
N CYS A 48 6.70 -22.55 39.86
CA CYS A 48 6.33 -21.13 39.72
C CYS A 48 6.58 -20.28 40.99
N GLU A 49 7.38 -20.76 41.95
CA GLU A 49 7.81 -19.98 43.13
C GLU A 49 8.77 -18.85 42.75
N THR A 50 9.57 -19.04 41.70
CA THR A 50 10.44 -17.99 41.16
C THR A 50 9.63 -17.04 40.29
N LYS A 51 9.24 -15.89 40.85
CA LYS A 51 8.42 -14.89 40.15
C LYS A 51 9.12 -14.25 38.93
N ARG A 52 10.46 -14.17 38.93
CA ARG A 52 11.25 -13.43 37.93
C ARG A 52 12.57 -14.14 37.60
N PRO A 53 12.54 -15.31 36.94
CA PRO A 53 13.77 -15.99 36.54
C PRO A 53 14.54 -15.13 35.53
N GLU A 54 15.86 -15.21 35.55
CA GLU A 54 16.70 -14.51 34.57
C GLU A 54 16.60 -15.19 33.20
N LEU A 55 16.52 -14.41 32.12
CA LEU A 55 16.45 -14.95 30.75
C LEU A 55 17.62 -15.89 30.45
N ARG A 56 18.83 -15.58 30.93
CA ARG A 56 20.01 -16.46 30.78
C ARG A 56 19.80 -17.83 31.44
N THR A 57 19.18 -17.85 32.63
CA THR A 57 18.86 -19.09 33.34
C THR A 57 17.83 -19.90 32.55
N ILE A 58 16.78 -19.23 32.03
CA ILE A 58 15.78 -19.88 31.18
C ILE A 58 16.42 -20.43 29.90
N LYS A 59 17.18 -19.62 29.15
CA LYS A 59 17.92 -20.03 27.94
C LYS A 59 18.84 -21.24 28.21
N ALA A 60 19.52 -21.28 29.36
CA ALA A 60 20.39 -22.41 29.73
C ALA A 60 19.61 -23.72 29.97
N ILE A 61 18.48 -23.64 30.68
CA ILE A 61 17.60 -24.80 30.93
C ILE A 61 17.01 -25.31 29.60
N THR A 62 16.47 -24.40 28.81
CA THR A 62 15.70 -24.73 27.62
C THR A 62 16.58 -25.20 26.46
N THR A 63 17.86 -24.80 26.43
CA THR A 63 18.87 -25.35 25.50
C THR A 63 19.08 -26.85 25.75
N VAL A 64 19.18 -27.28 27.01
CA VAL A 64 19.32 -28.72 27.35
C VAL A 64 18.07 -29.50 27.00
N LEU A 65 16.89 -28.89 27.19
CA LEU A 65 15.60 -29.49 26.86
C LEU A 65 15.25 -29.38 25.36
N VAL A 66 16.13 -28.80 24.55
CA VAL A 66 15.96 -28.62 23.09
C VAL A 66 14.61 -27.97 22.74
N LEU A 67 14.23 -26.95 23.52
CA LEU A 67 12.99 -26.23 23.32
C LEU A 67 13.13 -25.17 22.20
N PRO A 68 12.16 -25.03 21.29
CA PRO A 68 12.18 -23.99 20.27
C PRO A 68 12.22 -22.59 20.89
N TYR A 69 13.04 -21.71 20.31
CA TYR A 69 13.24 -20.36 20.83
C TYR A 69 11.93 -19.59 21.00
N GLU A 70 11.04 -19.69 20.01
CA GLU A 70 9.75 -19.02 20.02
C GLU A 70 8.83 -19.49 21.15
N GLU A 71 8.81 -20.80 21.44
CA GLU A 71 8.02 -21.37 22.54
C GLU A 71 8.54 -20.88 23.90
N ILE A 72 9.87 -20.76 24.04
CA ILE A 72 10.51 -20.25 25.26
C ILE A 72 10.13 -18.79 25.49
N ILE A 73 10.30 -17.94 24.48
CA ILE A 73 10.04 -16.50 24.60
C ILE A 73 8.54 -16.24 24.82
N ALA A 74 7.66 -16.90 24.08
CA ALA A 74 6.21 -16.72 24.23
C ALA A 74 5.73 -17.00 25.67
N ASN A 75 6.33 -17.98 26.37
CA ASN A 75 6.00 -18.25 27.77
C ASN A 75 6.74 -17.35 28.76
N TYR A 76 7.98 -16.95 28.44
CA TYR A 76 8.79 -16.09 29.30
C TYR A 76 8.22 -14.66 29.42
N ILE A 77 7.69 -14.10 28.33
CA ILE A 77 7.14 -12.74 28.33
C ILE A 77 5.89 -12.61 29.21
N GLU A 78 5.12 -13.69 29.40
CA GLU A 78 3.91 -13.69 30.24
C GLU A 78 4.22 -13.47 31.73
N ILE A 79 5.41 -13.85 32.18
CA ILE A 79 5.85 -13.70 33.58
C ILE A 79 6.83 -12.54 33.79
N GLN A 80 7.34 -11.95 32.71
CA GLN A 80 8.30 -10.85 32.80
C GLN A 80 7.57 -9.53 33.09
N GLN A 81 7.98 -8.88 34.19
CA GLN A 81 7.44 -7.58 34.59
C GLN A 81 8.41 -6.43 34.35
N ARG A 82 9.71 -6.70 34.17
CA ARG A 82 10.71 -5.66 33.90
C ARG A 82 10.61 -5.21 32.45
N VAL A 83 10.14 -3.99 32.23
CA VAL A 83 9.97 -3.40 30.90
C VAL A 83 11.27 -3.41 30.09
N GLU A 84 12.42 -3.08 30.70
CA GLU A 84 13.70 -3.06 29.98
C GLU A 84 14.05 -4.41 29.36
N ILE A 85 13.74 -5.52 30.03
CA ILE A 85 13.99 -6.86 29.49
C ILE A 85 13.00 -7.18 28.36
N LEU A 86 11.75 -6.74 28.48
CA LEU A 86 10.78 -6.87 27.38
C LEU A 86 11.23 -6.07 26.16
N TYR A 87 11.80 -4.89 26.37
CA TYR A 87 12.31 -4.04 25.30
C TYR A 87 13.56 -4.64 24.63
N GLU A 88 14.51 -5.16 25.41
CA GLU A 88 15.66 -5.92 24.88
C GLU A 88 15.19 -7.12 24.04
N LEU A 89 14.18 -7.86 24.52
CA LEU A 89 13.58 -8.96 23.77
C LEU A 89 12.90 -8.46 22.49
N LEU A 90 12.21 -7.33 22.52
CA LEU A 90 11.57 -6.76 21.34
C LEU A 90 12.61 -6.45 20.25
N LEU A 91 13.72 -5.82 20.62
CA LEU A 91 14.83 -5.55 19.71
C LEU A 91 15.41 -6.86 19.14
N GLU A 92 15.65 -7.86 19.98
CA GLU A 92 16.11 -9.19 19.53
C GLU A 92 15.12 -9.83 18.55
N MET A 93 13.80 -9.70 18.76
CA MET A 93 12.80 -10.25 17.84
C MET A 93 12.73 -9.49 16.51
N ILE A 94 12.94 -8.18 16.53
CA ILE A 94 13.03 -7.33 15.33
C ILE A 94 14.23 -7.75 14.48
N GLU A 95 15.40 -7.94 15.09
CA GLU A 95 16.61 -8.42 14.41
C GLU A 95 16.41 -9.80 13.77
N LEU A 96 15.69 -10.69 14.46
CA LEU A 96 15.35 -12.02 13.95
C LEU A 96 14.15 -12.03 12.98
N SER A 97 13.51 -10.88 12.74
CA SER A 97 12.29 -10.75 11.93
C SER A 97 11.17 -11.71 12.36
N ASN A 98 11.05 -12.02 13.65
CA ASN A 98 9.99 -12.90 14.16
C ASN A 98 8.70 -12.10 14.41
N ILE A 99 7.92 -11.93 13.34
CA ILE A 99 6.65 -11.18 13.28
C ILE A 99 5.71 -11.54 14.45
N THR A 100 5.51 -12.83 14.71
CA THR A 100 4.57 -13.30 15.75
C THR A 100 5.01 -12.87 17.15
N LEU A 101 6.31 -13.00 17.46
CA LEU A 101 6.83 -12.58 18.76
C LEU A 101 6.93 -11.07 18.91
N ILE A 102 7.27 -10.33 17.85
CA ILE A 102 7.28 -8.85 17.86
C ILE A 102 5.93 -8.33 18.35
N SER A 103 4.82 -8.82 17.76
CA SER A 103 3.48 -8.41 18.16
C SER A 103 3.17 -8.73 19.62
N LYS A 104 3.55 -9.93 20.10
CA LYS A 104 3.28 -10.36 21.48
C LYS A 104 4.09 -9.54 22.49
N VAL A 105 5.38 -9.34 22.23
CA VAL A 105 6.27 -8.58 23.12
C VAL A 105 5.82 -7.13 23.20
N ALA A 106 5.50 -6.49 22.06
CA ALA A 106 4.99 -5.12 22.03
C ALA A 106 3.70 -4.96 22.85
N GLN A 107 2.77 -5.91 22.73
CA GLN A 107 1.55 -5.91 23.54
C GLN A 107 1.87 -6.01 25.05
N LYS A 108 2.82 -6.86 25.45
CA LYS A 108 3.23 -6.98 26.86
C LYS A 108 3.93 -5.76 27.41
N ILE A 109 4.65 -5.01 26.58
CA ILE A 109 5.20 -3.71 26.97
C ILE A 109 4.06 -2.73 27.28
N LEU A 110 3.08 -2.61 26.38
CA LEU A 110 1.95 -1.69 26.54
C LEU A 110 1.07 -2.03 27.75
N GLU A 111 0.86 -3.32 28.03
CA GLU A 111 0.04 -3.80 29.16
C GLU A 111 0.80 -3.81 30.49
N ASN A 112 2.07 -3.40 30.53
CA ASN A 112 2.90 -3.53 31.72
C ASN A 112 2.48 -2.52 32.81
N PRO A 113 2.09 -2.98 34.01
CA PRO A 113 1.64 -2.09 35.07
C PRO A 113 2.76 -1.25 35.72
N GLN A 114 4.03 -1.52 35.41
CA GLN A 114 5.19 -0.82 35.97
C GLN A 114 5.66 0.37 35.12
N GLU A 115 5.12 0.51 33.90
CA GLU A 115 5.44 1.64 33.03
C GLU A 115 4.19 2.50 32.83
N ASP A 116 4.39 3.82 32.83
CA ASP A 116 3.31 4.74 32.50
C ASP A 116 2.85 4.50 31.05
N THR A 117 1.54 4.52 30.83
CA THR A 117 0.96 4.20 29.53
C THR A 117 1.46 5.11 28.41
N TYR A 118 1.59 6.42 28.66
CA TYR A 118 2.09 7.35 27.64
C TYR A 118 3.57 7.11 27.35
N THR A 119 4.35 6.79 28.37
CA THR A 119 5.77 6.42 28.25
C THR A 119 5.95 5.16 27.39
N ALA A 120 5.16 4.11 27.64
CA ALA A 120 5.21 2.87 26.86
C ALA A 120 4.82 3.10 25.38
N LEU A 121 3.76 3.88 25.15
CA LEU A 121 3.31 4.24 23.80
C LEU A 121 4.33 5.08 23.04
N GLU A 122 4.92 6.08 23.69
CA GLU A 122 5.95 6.95 23.12
C GLU A 122 7.18 6.13 22.74
N ARG A 123 7.66 5.30 23.65
CA ARG A 123 8.84 4.44 23.45
C ARG A 123 8.67 3.49 22.27
N LEU A 124 7.49 2.88 22.10
CA LEU A 124 7.22 2.01 20.94
C LEU A 124 7.05 2.81 19.65
N TYR A 125 6.43 3.99 19.70
CA TYR A 125 6.28 4.86 18.54
C TYR A 125 7.65 5.34 18.03
N ASP A 126 8.51 5.80 18.93
CA ASP A 126 9.86 6.26 18.60
C ASP A 126 10.75 5.14 18.08
N LEU A 127 10.61 3.93 18.62
CA LEU A 127 11.29 2.74 18.11
C LEU A 127 10.98 2.53 16.61
N CYS A 128 9.73 2.74 16.18
CA CYS A 128 9.33 2.58 14.78
C CYS A 128 10.13 3.49 13.83
N ASN A 129 10.57 4.66 14.29
CA ASN A 129 11.37 5.59 13.48
C ASN A 129 12.79 5.06 13.18
N SER A 130 13.29 4.13 14.00
CA SER A 130 14.60 3.49 13.80
C SER A 130 14.56 2.23 12.94
N ILE A 131 13.37 1.70 12.66
CA ILE A 131 13.18 0.44 11.92
C ILE A 131 13.17 0.71 10.42
N THR A 132 13.86 -0.12 9.63
CA THR A 132 13.81 -0.02 8.16
C THR A 132 12.65 -0.83 7.56
N SER A 133 12.36 -2.02 8.09
CA SER A 133 11.30 -2.90 7.57
C SER A 133 9.90 -2.32 7.79
N ASP A 134 9.19 -2.07 6.70
CA ASP A 134 7.82 -1.55 6.74
C ASP A 134 6.84 -2.59 7.32
N GLU A 135 7.04 -3.88 7.06
CA GLU A 135 6.23 -4.96 7.66
C GLU A 135 6.28 -4.91 9.20
N ILE A 136 7.48 -4.74 9.77
CA ILE A 136 7.67 -4.65 11.22
C ILE A 136 7.04 -3.35 11.77
N LYS A 137 7.19 -2.22 11.07
CA LYS A 137 6.52 -0.97 11.47
C LYS A 137 5.01 -1.14 11.50
N LEU A 138 4.41 -1.79 10.49
CA LEU A 138 2.97 -2.02 10.42
C LEU A 138 2.46 -2.85 11.60
N ILE A 139 3.21 -3.87 12.03
CA ILE A 139 2.90 -4.68 13.22
C ILE A 139 2.89 -3.81 14.48
N LEU A 140 3.95 -3.02 14.69
CA LEU A 140 4.10 -2.18 15.87
C LEU A 140 3.06 -1.05 15.91
N TYR A 141 2.85 -0.33 14.80
CA TYR A 141 1.80 0.68 14.72
C TYR A 141 0.43 0.05 14.97
N SER A 142 0.14 -1.15 14.46
CA SER A 142 -1.12 -1.83 14.74
C SER A 142 -1.29 -2.19 16.21
N ALA A 143 -0.23 -2.62 16.89
CA ALA A 143 -0.24 -2.86 18.34
C ALA A 143 -0.53 -1.58 19.13
N ILE A 144 0.14 -0.47 18.79
CA ILE A 144 -0.06 0.85 19.39
C ILE A 144 -1.51 1.32 19.19
N ILE A 145 -2.02 1.29 17.95
CA ILE A 145 -3.38 1.72 17.60
C ILE A 145 -4.43 0.89 18.36
N LYS A 146 -4.27 -0.44 18.40
CA LYS A 146 -5.20 -1.34 19.08
C LYS A 146 -5.29 -1.01 20.56
N TYR A 147 -4.14 -0.87 21.23
CA TYR A 147 -4.08 -0.51 22.64
C TYR A 147 -4.68 0.89 22.87
N ALA A 148 -4.24 1.89 22.11
CA ALA A 148 -4.72 3.27 22.25
C ALA A 148 -6.25 3.40 22.06
N ARG A 149 -6.86 2.62 21.16
CA ARG A 149 -8.32 2.57 20.99
C ARG A 149 -9.04 2.04 22.23
N VAL A 150 -8.57 0.92 22.81
CA VAL A 150 -9.16 0.32 24.01
C VAL A 150 -9.08 1.28 25.21
N HIS A 151 -7.99 2.03 25.31
CA HIS A 151 -7.73 2.94 26.42
C HIS A 151 -8.17 4.39 26.16
N GLY A 152 -8.76 4.69 24.99
CA GLY A 152 -9.27 6.01 24.65
C GLY A 152 -8.20 7.10 24.61
N ILE A 153 -7.05 6.84 23.95
CA ILE A 153 -5.89 7.73 23.86
C ILE A 153 -5.74 8.25 22.43
N PRO A 154 -6.41 9.35 22.03
CA PRO A 154 -6.58 9.69 20.62
C PRO A 154 -5.29 10.07 19.88
N ASN A 155 -4.31 10.68 20.56
CA ASN A 155 -3.01 11.03 19.97
C ASN A 155 -2.28 9.78 19.41
N TYR A 156 -2.33 8.67 20.14
CA TYR A 156 -1.74 7.40 19.75
C TYR A 156 -2.67 6.52 18.90
N ILE A 157 -3.88 7.00 18.61
CA ILE A 157 -4.67 6.49 17.49
C ILE A 157 -4.25 7.24 16.23
N ALA A 158 -4.20 8.57 16.27
CA ALA A 158 -3.99 9.44 15.11
C ALA A 158 -2.60 9.25 14.46
N LYS A 159 -1.52 9.51 15.21
CA LYS A 159 -0.16 9.53 14.63
C LYS A 159 0.27 8.18 14.06
N PRO A 160 0.10 7.05 14.78
CA PRO A 160 0.47 5.73 14.23
C PRO A 160 -0.43 5.34 13.06
N SER A 161 -1.71 5.72 13.06
CA SER A 161 -2.60 5.46 11.92
C SER A 161 -2.15 6.22 10.68
N LEU A 162 -1.69 7.47 10.83
CA LEU A 162 -1.08 8.23 9.73
C LEU A 162 0.13 7.50 9.16
N GLN A 163 1.07 7.06 9.99
CA GLN A 163 2.26 6.34 9.51
C GLN A 163 1.88 5.01 8.83
N ARG A 164 0.95 4.25 9.43
CA ARG A 164 0.41 3.02 8.83
C ARG A 164 -0.19 3.29 7.45
N TYR A 165 -1.04 4.30 7.34
CA TYR A 165 -1.62 4.73 6.07
C TYR A 165 -0.57 5.12 5.02
N LEU A 166 0.48 5.87 5.42
CA LEU A 166 1.52 6.33 4.50
C LEU A 166 2.35 5.18 3.91
N ILE A 167 2.51 4.08 4.65
CA ILE A 167 3.14 2.84 4.20
C ILE A 167 2.16 2.07 3.31
N GLU A 168 0.97 1.73 3.80
CA GLU A 168 0.02 0.85 3.10
C GLU A 168 -0.46 1.45 1.77
N ARG A 169 -0.60 2.78 1.65
CA ARG A 169 -0.99 3.44 0.39
C ARG A 169 0.05 3.29 -0.74
N GLN A 170 1.25 2.80 -0.46
CA GLN A 170 2.25 2.52 -1.49
C GLN A 170 2.01 1.16 -2.15
N ASP A 171 1.18 0.29 -1.56
CA ASP A 171 0.71 -0.91 -2.22
C ASP A 171 -0.44 -0.58 -3.17
N PHE A 172 -0.10 -0.45 -4.45
CA PHE A 172 -1.06 -0.06 -5.49
C PHE A 172 -2.14 -1.11 -5.76
N LYS A 173 -2.03 -2.32 -5.20
CA LYS A 173 -3.06 -3.35 -5.33
C LYS A 173 -4.16 -3.24 -4.27
N ASN A 174 -3.88 -2.57 -3.16
CA ASN A 174 -4.80 -2.42 -2.04
C ASN A 174 -5.15 -0.94 -1.78
N LEU A 175 -5.28 -0.16 -2.86
CA LEU A 175 -5.58 1.28 -2.78
C LEU A 175 -6.93 1.54 -2.11
N GLU A 176 -7.99 0.76 -2.43
CA GLU A 176 -9.30 0.94 -1.80
C GLU A 176 -9.27 0.62 -0.29
N GLU A 177 -8.56 -0.44 0.11
CA GLU A 177 -8.41 -0.84 1.52
C GLU A 177 -7.61 0.18 2.31
N SER A 178 -6.45 0.59 1.79
CA SER A 178 -5.61 1.61 2.42
C SER A 178 -6.29 2.99 2.45
N PHE A 179 -7.15 3.31 1.48
CA PHE A 179 -7.96 4.53 1.51
C PHE A 179 -8.96 4.53 2.66
N LYS A 180 -9.62 3.40 2.95
CA LYS A 180 -10.54 3.27 4.11
C LYS A 180 -9.81 3.52 5.43
N ILE A 181 -8.58 3.06 5.55
CA ILE A 181 -7.72 3.34 6.72
C ILE A 181 -7.48 4.84 6.84
N GLY A 182 -7.24 5.52 5.71
CA GLY A 182 -7.19 6.97 5.63
C GLY A 182 -8.48 7.66 6.09
N GLU A 183 -9.66 7.14 5.69
CA GLU A 183 -10.95 7.69 6.11
C GLU A 183 -11.14 7.62 7.64
N GLU A 184 -10.68 6.56 8.31
CA GLU A 184 -10.70 6.46 9.77
C GLU A 184 -9.90 7.59 10.44
N ILE A 185 -8.77 8.00 9.86
CA ILE A 185 -7.88 9.03 10.41
C ILE A 185 -8.56 10.41 10.43
N ILE A 186 -9.51 10.67 9.52
CA ILE A 186 -10.24 11.95 9.46
C ILE A 186 -10.90 12.26 10.81
N HIS A 187 -11.42 11.25 11.51
CA HIS A 187 -12.04 11.38 12.82
C HIS A 187 -11.07 11.72 13.96
N TYR A 188 -9.78 11.53 13.73
CA TYR A 188 -8.71 11.79 14.70
C TYR A 188 -7.75 12.89 14.22
N ALA A 189 -8.07 13.57 13.10
CA ALA A 189 -7.15 14.49 12.45
C ALA A 189 -6.74 15.65 13.36
N ASP A 190 -7.60 16.07 14.29
CA ASP A 190 -7.30 17.17 15.23
C ASP A 190 -6.16 16.88 16.21
N PHE A 191 -5.83 15.59 16.41
CA PHE A 191 -4.72 15.13 17.26
C PHE A 191 -3.37 15.03 16.54
N LEU A 192 -3.36 15.28 15.22
CA LEU A 192 -2.14 15.42 14.43
C LEU A 192 -1.57 16.84 14.58
N SER A 193 -0.26 16.99 14.40
CA SER A 193 0.34 18.32 14.21
C SER A 193 -0.11 18.95 12.88
N GLU A 194 0.06 20.27 12.72
CA GLU A 194 -0.35 20.94 11.47
C GLU A 194 0.42 20.41 10.25
N GLU A 195 1.70 20.08 10.38
CA GLU A 195 2.50 19.48 9.30
C GLU A 195 1.98 18.09 8.92
N GLU A 196 1.64 17.26 9.91
CA GLU A 196 1.03 15.95 9.71
C GLU A 196 -0.36 16.07 9.04
N LYS A 197 -1.20 17.02 9.47
CA LYS A 197 -2.51 17.27 8.84
C LYS A 197 -2.35 17.67 7.37
N ILE A 198 -1.44 18.59 7.08
CA ILE A 198 -1.16 19.04 5.70
C ILE A 198 -0.74 17.85 4.84
N THR A 199 0.22 17.07 5.32
CA THR A 199 0.70 15.87 4.63
C THR A 199 -0.43 14.87 4.41
N PHE A 200 -1.20 14.58 5.46
CA PHE A 200 -2.33 13.67 5.42
C PHE A 200 -3.36 14.08 4.36
N TYR A 201 -3.87 15.31 4.41
CA TYR A 201 -4.92 15.79 3.51
C TYR A 201 -4.47 15.79 2.04
N PHE A 202 -3.25 16.24 1.74
CA PHE A 202 -2.77 16.21 0.36
C PHE A 202 -2.50 14.79 -0.14
N ARG A 203 -1.94 13.91 0.69
CA ARG A 203 -1.73 12.49 0.32
C ARG A 203 -3.05 11.75 0.14
N MET A 204 -4.05 12.03 0.97
CA MET A 204 -5.42 11.53 0.83
C MET A 204 -6.11 12.07 -0.41
N GLY A 205 -5.97 13.35 -0.73
CA GLY A 205 -6.50 13.93 -1.97
C GLY A 205 -5.93 13.27 -3.22
N LEU A 206 -4.61 13.11 -3.28
CA LEU A 206 -3.93 12.36 -4.36
C LEU A 206 -4.39 10.90 -4.44
N HIS A 207 -4.60 10.26 -3.30
CA HIS A 207 -5.08 8.88 -3.24
C HIS A 207 -6.52 8.76 -3.75
N ALA A 208 -7.43 9.62 -3.29
CA ALA A 208 -8.81 9.69 -3.76
C ALA A 208 -8.88 9.86 -5.28
N PHE A 209 -8.01 10.70 -5.87
CA PHE A 209 -7.91 10.85 -7.31
C PHE A 209 -7.52 9.55 -8.01
N ALA A 210 -6.51 8.84 -7.48
CA ALA A 210 -6.03 7.58 -8.05
C ALA A 210 -7.11 6.49 -8.10
N ILE A 211 -8.03 6.46 -7.13
CA ILE A 211 -9.18 5.55 -7.07
C ILE A 211 -10.47 6.18 -7.60
N LYS A 212 -10.38 7.28 -8.35
CA LYS A 212 -11.50 7.96 -9.03
C LYS A 212 -12.59 8.51 -8.11
N LYS A 213 -12.34 8.69 -6.81
CA LYS A 213 -13.22 9.39 -5.87
C LYS A 213 -13.03 10.90 -5.99
N TYR A 214 -13.41 11.46 -7.14
CA TYR A 214 -13.13 12.84 -7.53
C TYR A 214 -13.67 13.89 -6.54
N GLN A 215 -14.88 13.68 -6.02
CA GLN A 215 -15.47 14.61 -5.04
C GLN A 215 -14.65 14.64 -3.74
N GLN A 216 -14.26 13.48 -3.21
CA GLN A 216 -13.40 13.39 -2.03
C GLN A 216 -12.01 14.00 -2.30
N CYS A 217 -11.42 13.77 -3.48
CA CYS A 217 -10.18 14.41 -3.89
C CYS A 217 -10.27 15.94 -3.76
N ILE A 218 -11.37 16.54 -4.24
CA ILE A 218 -11.59 17.99 -4.17
C ILE A 218 -11.71 18.46 -2.72
N GLU A 219 -12.52 17.78 -1.91
CA GLU A 219 -12.74 18.13 -0.50
C GLU A 219 -11.45 18.03 0.33
N LEU A 220 -10.76 16.89 0.26
CA LEU A 220 -9.51 16.64 0.98
C LEU A 220 -8.42 17.63 0.58
N THR A 221 -8.27 17.92 -0.71
CA THR A 221 -7.27 18.89 -1.18
C THR A 221 -7.60 20.30 -0.69
N LYS A 222 -8.88 20.72 -0.70
CA LYS A 222 -9.30 22.00 -0.13
C LYS A 222 -8.98 22.09 1.36
N MET A 223 -9.18 21.01 2.13
CA MET A 223 -8.83 20.99 3.56
C MET A 223 -7.33 21.20 3.80
N GLY A 224 -6.47 20.63 2.95
CA GLY A 224 -5.03 20.87 2.96
C GLY A 224 -4.66 22.31 2.57
N LEU A 225 -5.26 22.85 1.50
CA LEU A 225 -5.01 24.22 1.02
C LEU A 225 -5.40 25.30 2.04
N LEU A 226 -6.44 25.06 2.85
CA LEU A 226 -6.85 25.97 3.91
C LEU A 226 -5.81 26.09 5.05
N ARG A 227 -4.95 25.07 5.21
CA ARG A 227 -3.95 24.98 6.29
C ARG A 227 -2.55 25.32 5.82
N ASP A 228 -2.20 24.90 4.62
CA ASP A 228 -0.85 25.06 4.10
C ASP A 228 -0.65 26.43 3.44
N HIS A 229 0.01 27.33 4.16
CA HIS A 229 0.43 28.64 3.66
C HIS A 229 1.80 28.61 2.94
N THR A 230 2.47 27.46 2.91
CA THR A 230 3.75 27.28 2.20
C THR A 230 3.52 26.91 0.74
N ILE A 231 4.60 26.93 -0.04
CA ILE A 231 4.63 26.39 -1.40
C ILE A 231 5.61 25.23 -1.40
N ASN A 232 5.08 24.01 -1.50
CA ASN A 232 5.84 22.78 -1.61
C ASN A 232 5.27 21.90 -2.73
N GLU A 233 6.07 20.94 -3.20
CA GLU A 233 5.71 20.10 -4.34
C GLU A 233 4.45 19.26 -4.07
N LEU A 234 4.28 18.74 -2.85
CA LEU A 234 3.13 17.91 -2.48
C LEU A 234 1.82 18.69 -2.64
N LYS A 235 1.76 19.92 -2.15
CA LYS A 235 0.62 20.83 -2.32
C LYS A 235 0.31 21.07 -3.80
N VAL A 236 1.32 21.39 -4.61
CA VAL A 236 1.11 21.70 -6.03
C VAL A 236 0.62 20.47 -6.80
N ARG A 237 1.15 19.27 -6.51
CA ARG A 237 0.67 18.01 -7.11
C ARG A 237 -0.76 17.68 -6.68
N ALA A 238 -1.09 17.83 -5.40
CA ALA A 238 -2.46 17.63 -4.92
C ALA A 238 -3.43 18.63 -5.55
N TYR A 239 -3.00 19.88 -5.73
CA TYR A 239 -3.80 20.91 -6.39
C TYR A 239 -4.04 20.57 -7.87
N LEU A 240 -3.04 20.08 -8.59
CA LEU A 240 -3.22 19.56 -9.96
C LEU A 240 -4.22 18.39 -9.99
N ALA A 241 -4.12 17.43 -9.06
CA ALA A 241 -5.07 16.33 -8.97
C ALA A 241 -6.51 16.81 -8.71
N MET A 242 -6.70 17.83 -7.88
CA MET A 242 -7.98 18.48 -7.69
C MET A 242 -8.50 19.14 -8.98
N ILE A 243 -7.64 19.85 -9.71
CA ILE A 243 -8.00 20.45 -11.01
C ILE A 243 -8.45 19.36 -11.99
N ASN A 244 -7.71 18.25 -12.07
CA ASN A 244 -8.07 17.12 -12.92
C ASN A 244 -9.36 16.42 -12.45
N ALA A 245 -9.62 16.36 -11.14
CA ALA A 245 -10.89 15.86 -10.61
C ALA A 245 -12.07 16.74 -11.02
N LEU A 246 -11.90 18.08 -11.00
CA LEU A 246 -12.90 19.02 -11.49
C LEU A 246 -13.15 18.86 -13.00
N LEU A 247 -12.07 18.70 -13.78
CA LEU A 247 -12.13 18.45 -15.21
C LEU A 247 -12.94 17.19 -15.52
N LEU A 248 -12.64 16.07 -14.87
CA LEU A 248 -13.34 14.80 -15.05
C LEU A 248 -14.79 14.83 -14.53
N SER A 249 -15.10 15.78 -13.65
CA SER A 249 -16.47 16.06 -13.18
C SER A 249 -17.22 17.06 -14.07
N GLY A 250 -16.64 17.49 -15.20
CA GLY A 250 -17.26 18.42 -16.15
C GLY A 250 -17.30 19.90 -15.71
N LYS A 251 -16.58 20.27 -14.64
CA LYS A 251 -16.60 21.63 -14.06
C LYS A 251 -15.57 22.54 -14.72
N TYR A 252 -15.69 22.76 -16.02
CA TYR A 252 -14.66 23.40 -16.83
C TYR A 252 -14.36 24.87 -16.46
N GLU A 253 -15.36 25.64 -16.06
CA GLU A 253 -15.16 27.04 -15.61
C GLU A 253 -14.32 27.11 -14.33
N GLU A 254 -14.56 26.19 -13.38
CA GLU A 254 -13.76 26.07 -12.16
C GLU A 254 -12.31 25.67 -12.48
N VAL A 255 -12.12 24.77 -13.45
CA VAL A 255 -10.79 24.37 -13.94
C VAL A 255 -10.03 25.58 -14.47
N GLU A 256 -10.63 26.39 -15.35
CA GLU A 256 -9.99 27.57 -15.92
C GLU A 256 -9.59 28.59 -14.83
N LYS A 257 -10.48 28.81 -13.85
CA LYS A 257 -10.17 29.66 -12.69
C LYS A 257 -8.98 29.11 -11.90
N HIS A 258 -8.99 27.83 -11.57
CA HIS A 258 -7.90 27.23 -10.80
C HIS A 258 -6.58 27.17 -11.57
N LEU A 259 -6.62 26.97 -12.89
CA LEU A 259 -5.43 27.00 -13.74
C LEU A 259 -4.74 28.36 -13.72
N SER A 260 -5.47 29.47 -13.61
CA SER A 260 -4.87 30.80 -13.47
C SER A 260 -3.98 30.92 -12.23
N THR A 261 -4.41 30.33 -11.11
CA THR A 261 -3.64 30.30 -9.86
C THR A 261 -2.51 29.28 -9.96
N TYR A 262 -2.79 28.10 -10.50
CA TYR A 262 -1.82 27.01 -10.65
C TYR A 262 -0.59 27.42 -11.48
N LYS A 263 -0.79 28.20 -12.54
CA LYS A 263 0.30 28.72 -13.39
C LYS A 263 1.28 29.64 -12.66
N THR A 264 0.96 30.13 -11.46
CA THR A 264 1.87 30.99 -10.70
C THR A 264 2.93 30.20 -9.93
N PHE A 265 2.79 28.88 -9.80
CA PHE A 265 3.79 28.02 -9.17
C PHE A 265 5.00 27.80 -10.08
N THR A 266 6.20 27.72 -9.49
CA THR A 266 7.48 27.70 -10.22
C THR A 266 8.06 26.29 -10.46
N PHE A 267 7.32 25.23 -10.14
CA PHE A 267 7.79 23.85 -10.34
C PHE A 267 7.82 23.47 -11.83
N HIS A 268 8.85 22.71 -12.24
CA HIS A 268 9.11 22.38 -13.64
C HIS A 268 7.89 21.78 -14.38
N PHE A 269 7.13 20.90 -13.72
CA PHE A 269 5.98 20.23 -14.32
C PHE A 269 4.73 21.12 -14.47
N VAL A 270 4.69 22.30 -13.82
CA VAL A 270 3.49 23.16 -13.78
C VAL A 270 3.11 23.67 -15.17
N HIS A 271 4.09 24.15 -15.94
CA HIS A 271 3.84 24.66 -17.28
C HIS A 271 3.24 23.59 -18.20
N GLU A 272 3.87 22.41 -18.25
CA GLU A 272 3.43 21.28 -19.08
C GLU A 272 2.02 20.81 -18.70
N SER A 273 1.81 20.56 -17.42
CA SER A 273 0.50 20.10 -16.90
C SER A 273 -0.60 21.14 -17.12
N ALA A 274 -0.31 22.44 -16.96
CA ALA A 274 -1.30 23.49 -17.21
C ALA A 274 -1.65 23.65 -18.69
N ALA A 275 -0.67 23.51 -19.59
CA ALA A 275 -0.88 23.52 -21.04
C ALA A 275 -1.77 22.33 -21.46
N LEU A 276 -1.41 21.13 -20.99
CA LEU A 276 -2.16 19.90 -21.24
C LEU A 276 -3.60 20.00 -20.73
N THR A 277 -3.81 20.32 -19.44
CA THR A 277 -5.15 20.46 -18.87
C THR A 277 -5.96 21.52 -19.62
N GLY A 278 -5.35 22.64 -20.02
CA GLY A 278 -5.99 23.68 -20.82
C GLY A 278 -6.43 23.17 -22.21
N ALA A 279 -5.59 22.39 -22.88
CA ALA A 279 -5.90 21.77 -24.16
C ALA A 279 -7.08 20.79 -24.04
N ILE A 280 -7.09 19.96 -22.98
CA ILE A 280 -8.18 19.03 -22.70
C ILE A 280 -9.49 19.77 -22.43
N VAL A 281 -9.47 20.88 -21.67
CA VAL A 281 -10.68 21.69 -21.47
C VAL A 281 -11.29 22.14 -22.80
N LYS A 282 -10.46 22.61 -23.75
CA LYS A 282 -10.95 22.99 -25.09
C LYS A 282 -11.53 21.80 -25.83
N ALA A 283 -10.86 20.65 -25.79
CA ALA A 283 -11.35 19.41 -26.39
C ALA A 283 -12.72 19.02 -25.82
N LYS A 284 -12.88 19.00 -24.49
CA LYS A 284 -14.16 18.65 -23.85
C LYS A 284 -15.25 19.71 -24.06
N LYS A 285 -14.89 20.97 -24.34
CA LYS A 285 -15.80 22.02 -24.83
C LYS A 285 -16.10 21.93 -26.34
N LYS A 286 -15.58 20.93 -27.04
CA LYS A 286 -15.71 20.70 -28.49
C LYS A 286 -15.07 21.75 -29.40
N ASP A 287 -14.13 22.54 -28.87
CA ASP A 287 -13.30 23.46 -29.65
C ASP A 287 -12.09 22.70 -30.23
N TYR A 288 -12.36 21.79 -31.16
CA TYR A 288 -11.35 20.87 -31.69
C TYR A 288 -10.27 21.57 -32.51
N GLU A 289 -10.63 22.63 -33.24
CA GLU A 289 -9.71 23.43 -34.03
C GLU A 289 -8.61 24.04 -33.16
N ALA A 290 -8.94 24.49 -31.95
CA ALA A 290 -7.96 25.01 -31.02
C ALA A 290 -7.33 23.94 -30.12
N ALA A 291 -8.04 22.83 -29.83
CA ALA A 291 -7.56 21.79 -28.93
C ALA A 291 -6.46 20.91 -29.55
N ILE A 292 -6.66 20.45 -30.79
CA ILE A 292 -5.74 19.50 -31.44
C ILE A 292 -4.32 20.08 -31.58
N PRO A 293 -4.12 21.32 -32.08
CA PRO A 293 -2.78 21.90 -32.17
C PRO A 293 -2.08 22.01 -30.81
N LEU A 294 -2.82 22.32 -29.74
CA LEU A 294 -2.27 22.41 -28.39
C LEU A 294 -1.88 21.03 -27.83
N LEU A 295 -2.67 19.99 -28.11
CA LEU A 295 -2.34 18.62 -27.71
C LEU A 295 -1.12 18.09 -28.47
N LEU A 296 -0.98 18.40 -29.76
CA LEU A 296 0.20 18.07 -30.55
C LEU A 296 1.46 18.81 -30.06
N ASP A 297 1.33 20.09 -29.70
CA ASP A 297 2.41 20.85 -29.06
C ASP A 297 2.84 20.21 -27.74
N CYS A 298 1.87 19.78 -26.92
CA CYS A 298 2.15 19.05 -25.69
C CYS A 298 2.91 17.74 -25.97
N LEU A 299 2.57 17.00 -27.02
CA LEU A 299 3.27 15.77 -27.39
C LEU A 299 4.73 16.01 -27.76
N GLN A 300 5.04 17.11 -28.46
CA GLN A 300 6.39 17.42 -28.95
C GLN A 300 7.27 18.06 -27.87
N ASN A 301 6.70 18.97 -27.07
CA ASN A 301 7.46 19.90 -26.24
C ASN A 301 7.39 19.62 -24.73
N THR A 302 6.75 18.54 -24.30
CA THR A 302 6.72 18.14 -22.88
C THR A 302 7.64 16.95 -22.57
N SER A 303 7.95 16.80 -21.28
CA SER A 303 8.64 15.64 -20.72
C SER A 303 7.98 14.31 -21.14
N GLU A 304 8.78 13.24 -21.22
CA GLU A 304 8.30 11.90 -21.62
C GLU A 304 7.12 11.44 -20.75
N ASP A 305 7.15 11.78 -19.45
CA ASP A 305 6.07 11.47 -18.53
C ASP A 305 4.74 12.15 -18.92
N SER A 306 4.74 13.36 -19.46
CA SER A 306 3.50 14.09 -19.77
C SER A 306 2.84 13.64 -21.09
N ARG A 307 3.62 13.10 -22.03
CA ARG A 307 3.19 12.80 -23.42
C ARG A 307 2.05 11.80 -23.52
N ILE A 308 2.08 10.73 -22.72
CA ILE A 308 1.05 9.67 -22.76
C ILE A 308 -0.37 10.22 -22.56
N HIS A 309 -0.51 11.27 -21.74
CA HIS A 309 -1.81 11.88 -21.48
C HIS A 309 -2.32 12.67 -22.70
N ALA A 310 -1.44 13.40 -23.38
CA ALA A 310 -1.78 14.09 -24.63
C ALA A 310 -2.17 13.09 -25.73
N VAL A 311 -1.43 11.97 -25.86
CA VAL A 311 -1.73 10.91 -26.83
C VAL A 311 -3.10 10.30 -26.60
N ASN A 312 -3.45 9.98 -25.35
CA ASN A 312 -4.77 9.40 -25.05
C ASN A 312 -5.91 10.31 -25.49
N GLU A 313 -5.81 11.61 -25.24
CA GLU A 313 -6.82 12.59 -25.63
C GLU A 313 -6.86 12.78 -27.16
N LEU A 314 -5.70 12.80 -27.83
CA LEU A 314 -5.64 12.84 -29.29
C LEU A 314 -6.28 11.60 -29.94
N ILE A 315 -6.00 10.40 -29.44
CA ILE A 315 -6.61 9.18 -29.98
C ILE A 315 -8.12 9.19 -29.76
N GLU A 316 -8.61 9.61 -28.58
CA GLU A 316 -10.05 9.73 -28.33
C GLU A 316 -10.72 10.67 -29.34
N LEU A 317 -10.13 11.85 -29.58
CA LEU A 317 -10.64 12.82 -30.55
C LEU A 317 -10.59 12.29 -31.99
N TYR A 318 -9.48 11.69 -32.41
CA TYR A 318 -9.35 11.15 -33.76
C TYR A 318 -10.27 9.94 -34.00
N LEU A 319 -10.55 9.13 -32.99
CA LEU A 319 -11.56 8.07 -33.07
C LEU A 319 -12.96 8.66 -33.32
N GLN A 320 -13.32 9.74 -32.61
CA GLN A 320 -14.61 10.43 -32.81
C GLN A 320 -14.74 11.07 -34.19
N MET A 321 -13.62 11.52 -34.76
CA MET A 321 -13.55 12.13 -36.09
C MET A 321 -13.34 11.11 -37.22
N GLU A 322 -13.22 9.82 -36.88
CA GLU A 322 -12.85 8.74 -37.81
C GLU A 322 -11.54 9.01 -38.58
N ASN A 323 -10.62 9.77 -37.98
CA ASN A 323 -9.31 10.09 -38.57
C ASN A 323 -8.29 9.00 -38.24
N PHE A 324 -8.42 7.85 -38.90
CA PHE A 324 -7.59 6.67 -38.66
C PHE A 324 -6.12 6.84 -39.07
N ASP A 325 -5.83 7.72 -40.03
CA ASP A 325 -4.46 8.01 -40.47
C ASP A 325 -3.67 8.71 -39.36
N ALA A 326 -4.27 9.70 -38.69
CA ALA A 326 -3.63 10.39 -37.57
C ALA A 326 -3.38 9.46 -36.37
N ILE A 327 -4.27 8.48 -36.13
CA ILE A 327 -4.04 7.46 -35.09
C ILE A 327 -2.88 6.54 -35.50
N ALA A 328 -2.78 6.16 -36.77
CA ALA A 328 -1.69 5.33 -37.27
C ALA A 328 -0.32 5.99 -37.02
N GLU A 329 -0.21 7.30 -37.26
CA GLU A 329 1.01 8.07 -36.98
C GLU A 329 1.38 8.05 -35.49
N LEU A 330 0.40 8.22 -34.60
CA LEU A 330 0.63 8.15 -33.15
C LEU A 330 1.08 6.75 -32.70
N VAL A 331 0.48 5.69 -33.26
CA VAL A 331 0.84 4.30 -32.95
C VAL A 331 2.25 3.98 -33.45
N ALA A 332 2.64 4.48 -34.64
CA ALA A 332 3.99 4.29 -35.17
C ALA A 332 5.08 4.95 -34.30
N GLY A 333 4.72 5.99 -33.53
CA GLY A 333 5.61 6.72 -32.63
C GLY A 333 5.58 6.26 -31.17
N GLU A 334 5.00 5.10 -30.84
CA GLU A 334 4.66 4.73 -29.46
C GLU A 334 5.85 4.64 -28.49
N ASP A 335 7.03 4.28 -28.99
CA ASP A 335 8.26 4.22 -28.20
C ASP A 335 8.67 5.59 -27.60
N ASN A 336 8.15 6.71 -28.12
CA ASN A 336 8.49 8.07 -27.68
C ASN A 336 7.71 8.55 -26.46
N PHE A 337 6.65 7.83 -26.07
CA PHE A 337 5.78 8.20 -24.94
C PHE A 337 5.44 7.03 -24.00
N LEU A 338 5.84 5.80 -24.33
CA LEU A 338 5.69 4.63 -23.46
C LEU A 338 6.89 4.39 -22.53
N LYS A 339 8.02 5.06 -22.77
CA LYS A 339 9.17 5.06 -21.86
C LYS A 339 8.87 5.96 -20.68
N VAL A 340 8.48 5.35 -19.56
CA VAL A 340 8.15 6.08 -18.33
C VAL A 340 9.03 5.57 -17.20
N GLU A 341 9.88 6.45 -16.68
CA GLU A 341 10.81 6.12 -15.59
C GLU A 341 10.06 5.93 -14.26
N SER A 342 9.03 6.75 -13.98
CA SER A 342 8.29 6.73 -12.72
C SER A 342 6.86 6.22 -12.88
N LYS A 343 6.56 5.04 -12.29
CA LYS A 343 5.24 4.42 -12.41
C LYS A 343 4.36 4.72 -11.19
N THR A 344 3.50 5.71 -11.32
CA THR A 344 2.41 5.99 -10.36
C THR A 344 1.13 5.25 -10.76
N PRO A 345 0.12 5.11 -9.87
CA PRO A 345 -1.15 4.50 -10.25
C PRO A 345 -1.81 5.19 -11.45
N TYR A 346 -1.79 6.53 -11.47
CA TYR A 346 -2.30 7.33 -12.58
C TYR A 346 -1.55 7.08 -13.90
N LYS A 347 -0.25 6.76 -13.82
CA LYS A 347 0.56 6.42 -14.99
C LYS A 347 0.20 5.05 -15.54
N TYR A 348 0.14 4.03 -14.69
CA TYR A 348 -0.34 2.70 -15.10
C TYR A 348 -1.70 2.79 -15.76
N TYR A 349 -2.62 3.56 -15.17
CA TYR A 349 -3.93 3.80 -15.75
C TYR A 349 -3.84 4.40 -17.17
N SER A 350 -2.98 5.40 -17.37
CA SER A 350 -2.84 6.09 -18.65
C SER A 350 -2.22 5.21 -19.74
N ILE A 351 -1.27 4.35 -19.39
CA ILE A 351 -0.69 3.37 -20.32
C ILE A 351 -1.75 2.29 -20.66
N GLY A 352 -2.51 1.82 -19.68
CA GLY A 352 -3.61 0.88 -19.90
C GLY A 352 -4.66 1.47 -20.85
N LEU A 353 -5.01 2.75 -20.68
CA LEU A 353 -5.97 3.47 -21.52
C LEU A 353 -5.46 3.59 -22.96
N TYR A 354 -4.17 3.85 -23.14
CA TYR A 354 -3.56 3.90 -24.46
C TYR A 354 -3.71 2.57 -25.20
N TYR A 355 -3.36 1.45 -24.57
CA TYR A 355 -3.50 0.14 -25.19
C TYR A 355 -4.96 -0.24 -25.45
N GLN A 356 -5.89 0.18 -24.59
CA GLN A 356 -7.33 0.00 -24.82
C GLN A 356 -7.80 0.78 -26.04
N ASN A 357 -7.38 2.05 -26.18
CA ASN A 357 -7.71 2.88 -27.33
C ASN A 357 -7.05 2.39 -28.62
N LYS A 358 -5.79 1.92 -28.55
CA LYS A 358 -5.07 1.27 -29.64
C LYS A 358 -5.80 0.00 -30.10
N ALA A 359 -6.29 -0.81 -29.16
CA ALA A 359 -7.09 -1.98 -29.47
C ALA A 359 -8.38 -1.61 -30.21
N ASN A 360 -9.14 -0.63 -29.70
CA ASN A 360 -10.36 -0.13 -30.35
C ASN A 360 -10.09 0.27 -31.81
N TYR A 361 -9.04 1.06 -32.03
CA TYR A 361 -8.58 1.46 -33.36
C TYR A 361 -8.25 0.26 -34.25
N GLN A 362 -7.44 -0.69 -33.76
CA GLN A 362 -7.01 -1.88 -34.51
C GLN A 362 -8.19 -2.76 -34.92
N ILE A 363 -9.19 -2.91 -34.05
CA ILE A 363 -10.42 -3.64 -34.39
C ILE A 363 -11.18 -2.92 -35.54
N LEU A 364 -11.30 -1.59 -35.50
CA LEU A 364 -11.99 -0.80 -36.53
C LEU A 364 -11.31 -0.93 -37.90
N ILE A 365 -9.98 -0.91 -37.97
CA ILE A 365 -9.22 -1.11 -39.22
C ILE A 365 -9.04 -2.59 -39.60
N LYS A 366 -9.73 -3.51 -38.91
CA LYS A 366 -9.74 -4.96 -39.15
C LYS A 366 -8.40 -5.68 -38.89
N SER A 367 -7.52 -5.06 -38.11
CA SER A 367 -6.29 -5.65 -37.57
C SER A 367 -6.62 -6.45 -36.30
N TYR A 368 -7.42 -7.51 -36.45
CA TYR A 368 -8.12 -8.13 -35.32
C TYR A 368 -7.19 -8.77 -34.30
N GLN A 369 -6.15 -9.48 -34.74
CA GLN A 369 -5.26 -10.18 -33.83
C GLN A 369 -4.45 -9.19 -33.00
N GLU A 370 -3.91 -8.14 -33.63
CA GLU A 370 -3.21 -7.07 -32.94
C GLU A 370 -4.13 -6.33 -31.97
N GLY A 371 -5.38 -6.06 -32.36
CA GLY A 371 -6.37 -5.42 -31.49
C GLY A 371 -6.66 -6.24 -30.23
N LEU A 372 -6.87 -7.55 -30.39
CA LEU A 372 -7.08 -8.45 -29.26
C LEU A 372 -5.85 -8.52 -28.34
N ASP A 373 -4.63 -8.57 -28.90
CA ASP A 373 -3.40 -8.57 -28.13
C ASP A 373 -3.17 -7.23 -27.39
N SER A 374 -3.58 -6.11 -27.98
CA SER A 374 -3.58 -4.80 -27.31
C SER A 374 -4.57 -4.75 -26.14
N TYR A 375 -5.78 -5.34 -26.24
CA TYR A 375 -6.68 -5.44 -25.09
C TYR A 375 -6.07 -6.28 -23.95
N LEU A 376 -5.43 -7.40 -24.26
CA LEU A 376 -4.75 -8.23 -23.27
C LEU A 376 -3.62 -7.46 -22.56
N THR A 377 -2.83 -6.70 -23.33
CA THR A 377 -1.78 -5.82 -22.79
C THR A 377 -2.36 -4.75 -21.86
N SER A 378 -3.47 -4.13 -22.25
CA SER A 378 -4.21 -3.18 -21.42
C SER A 378 -4.66 -3.80 -20.09
N MET A 379 -5.25 -5.01 -20.13
CA MET A 379 -5.66 -5.75 -18.93
C MET A 379 -4.47 -6.05 -17.99
N GLU A 380 -3.32 -6.46 -18.51
CA GLU A 380 -2.12 -6.70 -17.70
C GLU A 380 -1.64 -5.42 -16.98
N ILE A 381 -1.67 -4.29 -17.67
CA ILE A 381 -1.25 -2.99 -17.13
C ILE A 381 -2.23 -2.51 -16.06
N TYR A 382 -3.53 -2.56 -16.32
CA TYR A 382 -4.55 -2.24 -15.32
C TYR A 382 -4.49 -3.16 -14.09
N GLY A 383 -4.07 -4.42 -14.30
CA GLY A 383 -3.82 -5.37 -13.23
C GLY A 383 -2.70 -4.99 -12.26
N LYS A 384 -1.81 -4.06 -12.63
CA LYS A 384 -0.78 -3.53 -11.71
C LYS A 384 -1.35 -2.63 -10.61
N ILE A 385 -2.56 -2.12 -10.82
CA ILE A 385 -3.25 -1.21 -9.90
C ILE A 385 -4.64 -1.72 -9.51
N ASN A 386 -4.95 -2.99 -9.81
CA ASN A 386 -6.27 -3.59 -9.57
C ASN A 386 -7.45 -2.76 -10.11
N ALA A 387 -7.27 -2.13 -11.27
CA ALA A 387 -8.31 -1.40 -12.00
C ALA A 387 -9.33 -2.38 -12.63
N TYR A 388 -10.13 -3.03 -11.78
CA TYR A 388 -11.00 -4.14 -12.18
C TYR A 388 -12.11 -3.72 -13.14
N GLN A 389 -12.61 -2.49 -13.03
CA GLN A 389 -13.63 -1.99 -13.95
C GLN A 389 -13.09 -1.95 -15.38
N GLU A 390 -11.89 -1.43 -15.57
CA GLU A 390 -11.22 -1.29 -16.85
C GLU A 390 -10.79 -2.63 -17.44
N ILE A 391 -10.33 -3.55 -16.58
CA ILE A 391 -10.06 -4.95 -16.97
C ILE A 391 -11.34 -5.59 -17.52
N ASN A 392 -12.46 -5.40 -16.83
CA ASN A 392 -13.76 -5.92 -17.26
C ASN A 392 -14.25 -5.25 -18.55
N ASP A 393 -14.00 -3.96 -18.74
CA ASP A 393 -14.35 -3.24 -19.97
C ASP A 393 -13.54 -3.75 -21.19
N CYS A 394 -12.26 -4.07 -20.99
CA CYS A 394 -11.44 -4.75 -22.01
C CYS A 394 -11.99 -6.14 -22.33
N MET A 395 -12.30 -6.94 -21.29
CA MET A 395 -12.85 -8.28 -21.48
C MET A 395 -14.21 -8.24 -22.19
N LYS A 396 -15.08 -7.30 -21.83
CA LYS A 396 -16.35 -7.05 -22.52
C LYS A 396 -16.14 -6.74 -23.99
N SER A 397 -15.12 -5.95 -24.32
CA SER A 397 -14.80 -5.59 -25.71
C SER A 397 -14.31 -6.80 -26.51
N ILE A 398 -13.45 -7.64 -25.93
CA ILE A 398 -13.01 -8.92 -26.51
C ILE A 398 -14.21 -9.83 -26.79
N LEU A 399 -15.10 -10.03 -25.81
CA LEU A 399 -16.28 -10.88 -25.97
C LEU A 399 -17.24 -10.33 -27.04
N SER A 400 -17.43 -9.01 -27.05
CA SER A 400 -18.28 -8.34 -28.04
C SER A 400 -17.74 -8.51 -29.46
N PHE A 401 -16.41 -8.49 -29.64
CA PHE A 401 -15.77 -8.77 -30.92
C PHE A 401 -16.07 -10.19 -31.42
N TYR A 402 -15.87 -11.22 -30.59
CA TYR A 402 -16.16 -12.60 -31.00
C TYR A 402 -17.63 -12.81 -31.32
N PHE A 403 -18.51 -12.20 -30.53
CA PHE A 403 -19.95 -12.23 -30.77
C PHE A 403 -20.32 -11.56 -32.10
N SER A 404 -19.82 -10.35 -32.38
CA SER A 404 -20.15 -9.62 -33.61
C SER A 404 -19.58 -10.25 -34.87
N MET A 405 -18.47 -10.98 -34.76
CA MET A 405 -17.86 -11.73 -35.86
C MET A 405 -18.46 -13.14 -36.03
N GLU A 406 -19.41 -13.54 -35.18
CA GLU A 406 -19.99 -14.90 -35.13
C GLU A 406 -18.91 -16.01 -35.02
N LYS A 407 -17.84 -15.72 -34.26
CA LYS A 407 -16.71 -16.65 -34.07
C LYS A 407 -16.71 -17.24 -32.67
N SER A 408 -16.36 -18.53 -32.58
CA SER A 408 -15.98 -19.14 -31.30
C SER A 408 -14.64 -18.59 -30.83
N ILE A 409 -14.48 -18.43 -29.52
CA ILE A 409 -13.18 -18.14 -28.91
C ILE A 409 -12.32 -19.39 -29.03
N ASP A 410 -11.15 -19.27 -29.66
CA ASP A 410 -10.22 -20.38 -29.79
C ASP A 410 -9.43 -20.65 -28.50
N LEU A 411 -8.83 -21.84 -28.42
CA LEU A 411 -8.06 -22.27 -27.25
C LEU A 411 -6.83 -21.38 -26.98
N GLN A 412 -6.23 -20.81 -28.03
CA GLN A 412 -5.05 -19.96 -27.89
C GLN A 412 -5.41 -18.65 -27.18
N MET A 413 -6.55 -18.04 -27.52
CA MET A 413 -7.07 -16.87 -26.84
C MET A 413 -7.43 -17.19 -25.38
N VAL A 414 -8.06 -18.35 -25.12
CA VAL A 414 -8.35 -18.79 -23.74
C VAL A 414 -7.07 -18.92 -22.92
N GLN A 415 -6.00 -19.50 -23.48
CA GLN A 415 -4.70 -19.60 -22.82
C GLN A 415 -4.09 -18.22 -22.53
N LYS A 416 -4.11 -17.30 -23.50
CA LYS A 416 -3.62 -15.92 -23.29
C LYS A 416 -4.38 -15.21 -22.16
N LEU A 417 -5.71 -15.31 -22.14
CA LEU A 417 -6.55 -14.75 -21.07
C LEU A 417 -6.19 -15.36 -19.72
N GLN A 418 -6.03 -16.68 -19.66
CA GLN A 418 -5.62 -17.38 -18.43
C GLN A 418 -4.27 -16.86 -17.92
N ASP A 419 -3.29 -16.67 -18.81
CA ASP A 419 -1.98 -16.14 -18.45
C ASP A 419 -2.06 -14.70 -17.90
N VAL A 420 -2.85 -13.84 -18.53
CA VAL A 420 -3.11 -12.48 -18.06
C VAL A 420 -3.68 -12.51 -16.63
N TYR A 421 -4.78 -13.24 -16.40
CA TYR A 421 -5.39 -13.34 -15.08
C TYR A 421 -4.44 -13.95 -14.03
N ASN A 422 -3.67 -14.98 -14.41
CA ASN A 422 -2.66 -15.57 -13.54
C ASN A 422 -1.58 -14.55 -13.14
N ARG A 423 -1.14 -13.66 -14.04
CA ARG A 423 -0.17 -12.59 -13.70
C ARG A 423 -0.79 -11.53 -12.80
N ILE A 424 -2.06 -11.17 -13.04
CA ILE A 424 -2.79 -10.22 -12.19
C ILE A 424 -2.88 -10.77 -10.76
N ILE A 425 -3.22 -12.06 -10.63
CA ILE A 425 -3.36 -12.76 -9.34
C ILE A 425 -2.00 -13.05 -8.69
N LYS A 426 -1.01 -13.64 -9.38
CA LYS A 426 0.30 -14.02 -8.79
C LYS A 426 1.08 -12.84 -8.22
N ASN A 427 0.89 -11.64 -8.77
CA ASN A 427 1.41 -10.42 -8.14
C ASN A 427 0.70 -10.10 -6.79
N LYS A 428 -0.15 -10.97 -6.21
CA LYS A 428 -0.64 -10.92 -4.82
C LYS A 428 0.20 -11.76 -3.85
N GLU A 429 0.93 -12.77 -4.33
CA GLU A 429 1.57 -13.78 -3.47
C GLU A 429 3.03 -13.45 -3.12
N ILE A 430 3.53 -12.29 -3.57
CA ILE A 430 4.81 -11.73 -3.13
C ILE A 430 4.46 -10.39 -2.48
N ASN A 431 3.99 -10.44 -1.23
CA ASN A 431 4.01 -9.35 -0.25
C ASN A 431 3.80 -9.98 1.12
#